data_AF-A0A2H1KLQ7-F1
#
_entry.id   AF-A0A2H1KLQ7-F1
#
_cell.length_a   1.000
_cell.length_b   1.000
_cell.length_c   1.000
_cell.angle_alpha   90.00
_cell.angle_beta   90.00
_cell.angle_gamma   90.00
#
_symmetry.space_group_name_H-M   'P 1'
#
loop_
_entity.id
_entity.type
_entity.pdbx_description
1 polymer ?
#
loop_
_entity_poly.entity_id
_entity_poly.type
_entity_poly.pdbx_seq_one_letter_code
_entity_poly.pdbx_strand_id
1 'polypeptide(L)'
;MHNLNKLGDISHVRHLDHSLRQFLEDHPQPDRNVFVMMRFNNTDQMKQVYESLKSALATRGMHAVRADDRDYTGELWSNIEVYLTGCQYGIAVFEDVDQRDYNPNVSLELGYLMGRGKRTLLLKEKRLPNLPSDVVHRLYKEFDIFDIANSIEREVGQWIDVDLKLRF
;
A
#
# COMPACT_ATOMS: atom_id res chain seq x y z
N MET A 1 16.12 -19.79 8.59
CA MET A 1 15.07 -20.78 8.23
C MET A 1 13.72 -20.56 8.95
N HIS A 2 13.34 -19.34 9.40
CA HIS A 2 11.99 -19.12 9.96
C HIS A 2 11.46 -17.67 9.83
N ASN A 3 11.72 -16.96 8.72
CA ASN A 3 11.16 -15.62 8.50
C ASN A 3 9.67 -15.64 8.11
N LEU A 4 9.19 -16.71 7.45
CA LEU A 4 7.81 -16.79 6.95
C LEU A 4 6.75 -16.79 8.05
N ASN A 5 7.05 -17.30 9.25
CA ASN A 5 6.10 -17.31 10.36
C ASN A 5 5.68 -15.90 10.81
N LYS A 6 6.49 -14.87 10.49
CA LYS A 6 6.14 -13.47 10.76
C LYS A 6 4.96 -12.98 9.93
N LEU A 7 4.59 -13.69 8.86
CA LEU A 7 3.51 -13.32 7.93
C LEU A 7 2.12 -13.83 8.35
N GLY A 8 2.03 -14.61 9.43
CA GLY A 8 0.77 -15.23 9.85
C GLY A 8 0.37 -16.42 8.97
N ASP A 9 -0.94 -16.58 8.73
CA ASP A 9 -1.45 -17.65 7.86
C ASP A 9 -1.17 -17.33 6.38
N ILE A 10 -0.31 -18.15 5.76
CA ILE A 10 0.06 -18.08 4.34
C ILE A 10 -0.34 -19.34 3.57
N SER A 11 -1.28 -20.15 4.10
CA SER A 11 -1.67 -21.43 3.49
C SER A 11 -2.15 -21.33 2.04
N HIS A 12 -2.84 -20.24 1.70
CA HIS A 12 -3.34 -19.90 0.37
C HIS A 12 -2.24 -19.57 -0.66
N VAL A 13 -1.04 -19.20 -0.23
CA VAL A 13 0.07 -18.77 -1.11
C VAL A 13 1.33 -19.61 -0.92
N ARG A 14 1.20 -20.87 -0.47
CA ARG A 14 2.36 -21.77 -0.28
C ARG A 14 3.23 -21.97 -1.53
N HIS A 15 2.63 -21.81 -2.71
CA HIS A 15 3.37 -21.88 -3.98
C HIS A 15 4.37 -20.71 -4.15
N LEU A 16 4.26 -19.65 -3.34
CA LEU A 16 5.13 -18.47 -3.33
C LEU A 16 6.18 -18.49 -2.20
N ASP A 17 6.31 -19.58 -1.44
CA ASP A 17 7.21 -19.67 -0.28
C ASP A 17 8.66 -19.24 -0.58
N HIS A 18 9.17 -19.56 -1.78
CA HIS A 18 10.52 -19.17 -2.19
C HIS A 18 10.62 -17.64 -2.38
N SER A 19 9.72 -17.08 -3.18
CA SER A 19 9.67 -15.65 -3.47
C SER A 19 9.38 -14.80 -2.23
N LEU A 20 8.54 -15.30 -1.31
CA LEU A 20 8.31 -14.66 -0.01
C LEU A 20 9.56 -14.66 0.87
N ARG A 21 10.41 -15.68 0.81
CA ARG A 21 11.69 -15.66 1.54
C ARG A 21 12.62 -14.59 1.00
N GLN A 22 12.71 -14.46 -0.32
CA GLN A 22 13.51 -13.41 -0.97
C GLN A 22 12.97 -12.01 -0.63
N PHE A 23 11.65 -11.82 -0.64
CA PHE A 23 11.04 -10.56 -0.20
C PHE A 23 11.40 -10.23 1.25
N LEU A 24 11.42 -11.22 2.15
CA LEU A 24 11.80 -11.02 3.55
C LEU A 24 13.31 -10.87 3.79
N GLU A 25 14.15 -11.15 2.80
CA GLU A 25 15.57 -10.81 2.84
C GLU A 25 15.74 -9.30 2.57
N ASP A 26 14.98 -8.76 1.62
CA ASP A 26 14.98 -7.33 1.28
C ASP A 26 14.20 -6.49 2.31
N HIS A 27 13.09 -7.02 2.83
CA HIS A 27 12.15 -6.32 3.73
C HIS A 27 11.88 -7.13 5.01
N PRO A 28 12.86 -7.23 5.94
CA PRO A 28 12.85 -8.20 7.04
C PRO A 28 11.85 -7.94 8.19
N GLN A 29 11.12 -6.83 8.14
CA GLN A 29 10.16 -6.37 9.17
C GLN A 29 8.74 -6.29 8.59
N PRO A 30 8.04 -7.42 8.39
CA PRO A 30 6.68 -7.43 7.83
C PRO A 30 5.68 -6.55 8.57
N ASP A 31 5.83 -6.47 9.90
CA ASP A 31 5.05 -5.64 10.82
C ASP A 31 5.26 -4.13 10.61
N ARG A 32 6.20 -3.74 9.75
CA ARG A 32 6.50 -2.36 9.36
C ARG A 32 6.38 -2.12 7.86
N ASN A 33 6.23 -3.17 7.07
CA ASN A 33 6.09 -3.08 5.62
C ASN A 33 4.65 -2.65 5.25
N VAL A 34 4.56 -1.69 4.33
CA VAL A 34 3.32 -1.08 3.86
C VAL A 34 3.26 -1.17 2.34
N PHE A 35 2.31 -1.93 1.83
CA PHE A 35 2.10 -2.05 0.39
C PHE A 35 1.36 -0.83 -0.15
N VAL A 36 1.93 -0.15 -1.14
CA VAL A 36 1.31 1.01 -1.79
C VAL A 36 0.60 0.58 -3.06
N MET A 37 -0.73 0.66 -3.04
CA MET A 37 -1.61 0.40 -4.17
C MET A 37 -1.89 1.72 -4.87
N MET A 38 -1.32 1.93 -6.04
CA MET A 38 -1.50 3.14 -6.84
C MET A 38 -1.40 2.81 -8.32
N ARG A 39 -1.98 3.66 -9.17
CA ARG A 39 -1.79 3.57 -10.62
C ARG A 39 -0.29 3.69 -10.93
N PHE A 40 0.21 2.76 -11.75
CA PHE A 40 1.54 2.89 -12.31
C PHE A 40 1.49 3.87 -13.49
N ASN A 41 1.66 5.16 -13.20
CA ASN A 41 1.85 6.21 -14.19
C ASN A 41 3.15 6.96 -13.93
N ASN A 42 3.79 7.37 -15.03
CA ASN A 42 5.11 7.99 -15.00
C ASN A 42 5.07 9.52 -14.90
N THR A 43 3.93 10.09 -14.50
CA THR A 43 3.81 11.53 -14.29
C THR A 43 4.58 11.99 -13.06
N ASP A 44 5.07 13.22 -13.09
CA ASP A 44 5.89 13.76 -12.00
C ASP A 44 5.09 13.89 -10.70
N GLN A 45 3.80 14.20 -10.81
CA GLN A 45 2.89 14.24 -9.67
C GLN A 45 2.80 12.88 -8.97
N MET A 46 2.73 11.79 -9.73
CA MET A 46 2.52 10.46 -9.16
C MET A 46 3.79 9.85 -8.61
N LYS A 47 4.94 10.17 -9.22
CA LYS A 47 6.25 9.96 -8.58
C LYS A 47 6.32 10.72 -7.26
N GLN A 48 5.90 11.99 -7.23
CA GLN A 48 5.90 12.79 -6.02
C GLN A 48 4.96 12.23 -4.94
N VAL A 49 3.79 11.69 -5.31
CA VAL A 49 2.90 10.99 -4.39
C VAL A 49 3.61 9.80 -3.75
N TYR A 50 4.24 8.94 -4.55
CA TYR A 50 4.95 7.76 -4.03
C TYR A 50 6.12 8.14 -3.11
N GLU A 51 6.95 9.11 -3.53
CA GLU A 51 8.08 9.57 -2.70
C GLU A 51 7.62 10.25 -1.41
N SER A 52 6.51 10.99 -1.44
CA SER A 52 5.91 11.60 -0.25
C SER A 52 5.40 10.54 0.72
N LEU A 53 4.76 9.48 0.21
CA LEU A 53 4.34 8.33 1.04
C LEU A 53 5.53 7.64 1.68
N LYS A 54 6.58 7.36 0.88
CA LYS A 54 7.80 6.72 1.35
C LYS A 54 8.48 7.54 2.46
N SER A 55 8.60 8.85 2.26
CA SER A 55 9.15 9.77 3.27
C SER A 55 8.29 9.80 4.54
N ALA A 56 6.98 9.99 4.42
CA ALA A 56 6.06 10.07 5.55
C ALA A 56 5.98 8.77 6.37
N LEU A 57 6.13 7.62 5.72
CA LEU A 57 6.22 6.31 6.37
C LEU A 57 7.58 6.12 7.06
N ALA A 58 8.67 6.49 6.40
CA ALA A 58 10.02 6.34 6.92
C ALA A 58 10.25 7.16 8.20
N THR A 59 9.68 8.37 8.31
CA THR A 59 9.76 9.19 9.54
C THR A 59 9.10 8.51 10.74
N ARG A 60 8.26 7.50 10.52
CA ARG A 60 7.58 6.68 11.54
C ARG A 60 8.10 5.25 11.59
N GLY A 61 9.27 4.98 11.00
CA GLY A 61 9.89 3.66 11.03
C GLY A 61 9.17 2.59 10.20
N MET A 62 8.28 3.00 9.30
CA MET A 62 7.55 2.13 8.37
C MET A 62 8.21 2.13 7.00
N HIS A 63 8.05 1.04 6.24
CA HIS A 63 8.69 0.84 4.95
C HIS A 63 7.65 0.73 3.85
N ALA A 64 7.62 1.71 2.95
CA ALA A 64 6.78 1.66 1.75
C ALA A 64 7.39 0.71 0.71
N VAL A 65 6.56 -0.13 0.11
CA VAL A 65 6.94 -0.99 -1.02
C VAL A 65 5.84 -1.02 -2.08
N ARG A 66 6.22 -1.20 -3.34
CA ARG A 66 5.32 -1.27 -4.49
C ARG A 66 5.68 -2.47 -5.39
N ALA A 67 4.69 -2.99 -6.10
CA ALA A 67 4.83 -4.25 -6.84
C ALA A 67 5.87 -4.22 -7.99
N ASP A 68 6.27 -3.04 -8.44
CA ASP A 68 7.29 -2.80 -9.47
C ASP A 68 8.68 -2.52 -8.90
N ASP A 69 8.86 -2.47 -7.58
CA ASP A 69 10.18 -2.25 -6.97
C ASP A 69 11.16 -3.41 -7.30
N ARG A 70 10.65 -4.65 -7.35
CA ARG A 70 11.38 -5.88 -7.68
C ARG A 70 10.43 -6.97 -8.17
N ASP A 71 10.87 -7.73 -9.18
CA ASP A 71 10.23 -8.96 -9.62
C ASP A 71 10.83 -10.18 -8.89
N TYR A 72 9.99 -10.93 -8.19
CA TYR A 72 10.35 -12.15 -7.47
C TYR A 72 9.82 -13.44 -8.12
N THR A 73 8.96 -13.35 -9.14
CA THR A 73 8.20 -14.51 -9.64
C THR A 73 8.19 -14.66 -11.16
N GLY A 74 8.44 -13.58 -11.91
CA GLY A 74 8.29 -13.54 -13.37
C GLY A 74 6.84 -13.47 -13.85
N GLU A 75 5.85 -13.43 -12.94
CA GLU A 75 4.43 -13.33 -13.25
C GLU A 75 3.81 -12.19 -12.44
N LEU A 76 3.04 -11.32 -13.09
CA LEU A 76 2.58 -10.05 -12.49
C LEU A 76 1.74 -10.26 -11.23
N TRP A 77 0.72 -11.12 -11.29
CA TRP A 77 -0.18 -11.32 -10.16
C TRP A 77 0.52 -12.04 -9.00
N SER A 78 1.28 -13.08 -9.29
CA SER A 78 2.10 -13.80 -8.31
C SER A 78 3.09 -12.86 -7.62
N ASN A 79 3.68 -11.92 -8.36
CA ASN A 79 4.55 -10.91 -7.76
C ASN A 79 3.75 -9.98 -6.83
N ILE A 80 2.60 -9.48 -7.27
CA ILE A 80 1.70 -8.67 -6.43
C ILE A 80 1.32 -9.43 -5.15
N GLU A 81 1.00 -10.73 -5.22
CA GLU A 81 0.68 -11.55 -4.04
C GLU A 81 1.85 -11.66 -3.06
N VAL A 82 3.10 -11.66 -3.54
CA VAL A 82 4.29 -11.60 -2.67
C VAL A 82 4.29 -10.32 -1.83
N TYR A 83 4.08 -9.15 -2.47
CA TYR A 83 4.04 -7.87 -1.75
C TYR A 83 2.81 -7.78 -0.82
N LEU A 84 1.63 -8.15 -1.32
CA LEU A 84 0.39 -8.16 -0.55
C LEU A 84 0.52 -9.03 0.69
N THR A 85 1.16 -10.19 0.59
CA THR A 85 1.38 -11.12 1.70
C THR A 85 2.48 -10.62 2.64
N GLY A 86 3.58 -10.11 2.08
CA GLY A 86 4.77 -9.64 2.79
C GLY A 86 4.58 -8.38 3.64
N CYS A 87 3.48 -7.64 3.44
CA CYS A 87 3.18 -6.40 4.16
C CYS A 87 2.08 -6.57 5.22
N GLN A 88 2.23 -5.98 6.40
CA GLN A 88 1.18 -5.97 7.42
C GLN A 88 0.07 -4.94 7.13
N TYR A 89 0.42 -3.89 6.38
CA TYR A 89 -0.47 -2.77 6.08
C TYR A 89 -0.52 -2.47 4.59
N GLY A 90 -1.52 -1.68 4.18
CA GLY A 90 -1.57 -1.14 2.83
C GLY A 90 -2.08 0.29 2.77
N ILE A 91 -1.69 1.02 1.73
CA ILE A 91 -2.23 2.35 1.41
C ILE A 91 -2.75 2.30 -0.01
N ALA A 92 -4.04 2.57 -0.20
CA ALA A 92 -4.66 2.70 -1.51
C ALA A 92 -4.79 4.17 -1.89
N VAL A 93 -4.24 4.55 -3.03
CA VAL A 93 -4.29 5.92 -3.55
C VAL A 93 -5.30 5.98 -4.69
N PHE A 94 -6.35 6.77 -4.48
CA PHE A 94 -7.36 7.11 -5.48
C PHE A 94 -7.16 8.54 -5.95
N GLU A 95 -7.03 8.71 -7.25
CA GLU A 95 -6.67 9.98 -7.90
C GLU A 95 -7.37 10.11 -9.25
N ASP A 96 -7.44 11.35 -9.76
CA ASP A 96 -7.94 11.72 -11.09
C ASP A 96 -6.98 12.70 -11.77
N VAL A 97 -5.68 12.38 -11.76
CA VAL A 97 -4.64 13.22 -12.36
C VAL A 97 -4.64 13.04 -13.87
N ASP A 98 -4.72 11.79 -14.35
CA ASP A 98 -4.62 11.46 -15.78
C ASP A 98 -5.91 10.86 -16.36
N GLN A 99 -6.70 10.13 -15.56
CA GLN A 99 -7.90 9.43 -16.01
C GLN A 99 -9.01 9.50 -14.95
N ARG A 100 -10.19 9.95 -15.39
CA ARG A 100 -11.42 10.07 -14.59
C ARG A 100 -12.09 8.71 -14.34
N ASP A 101 -11.34 7.73 -13.87
CA ASP A 101 -11.84 6.38 -13.59
C ASP A 101 -11.18 5.73 -12.38
N TYR A 102 -11.83 4.69 -11.86
CA TYR A 102 -11.29 3.85 -10.81
C TYR A 102 -10.31 2.85 -11.40
N ASN A 103 -9.06 2.86 -10.96
CA ASN A 103 -8.13 1.82 -11.35
C ASN A 103 -8.59 0.47 -10.75
N PRO A 104 -9.01 -0.50 -11.58
CA PRO A 104 -9.54 -1.78 -11.08
C PRO A 104 -8.49 -2.59 -10.31
N ASN A 105 -7.20 -2.41 -10.61
CA ASN A 105 -6.13 -3.11 -9.90
C ASN A 105 -6.03 -2.64 -8.44
N VAL A 106 -6.16 -1.34 -8.20
CA VAL A 106 -6.15 -0.78 -6.83
C VAL A 106 -7.32 -1.34 -6.03
N SER A 107 -8.51 -1.43 -6.63
CA SER A 107 -9.69 -2.01 -5.97
C SER A 107 -9.52 -3.51 -5.70
N LEU A 108 -8.90 -4.26 -6.62
CA LEU A 108 -8.63 -5.68 -6.46
C LEU A 108 -7.64 -5.95 -5.31
N GLU A 109 -6.52 -5.23 -5.31
CA GLU A 109 -5.47 -5.32 -4.28
C GLU A 109 -6.01 -4.90 -2.90
N LEU A 110 -6.80 -3.82 -2.85
CA LEU A 110 -7.46 -3.35 -1.64
C LEU A 110 -8.43 -4.41 -1.11
N GLY A 111 -9.27 -4.98 -1.98
CA GLY A 111 -10.19 -6.06 -1.66
C GLY A 111 -9.47 -7.29 -1.10
N TYR A 112 -8.32 -7.64 -1.69
CA TYR A 112 -7.46 -8.73 -1.22
C TYR A 112 -6.97 -8.48 0.22
N LEU A 113 -6.37 -7.31 0.49
CA LEU A 113 -5.88 -6.96 1.83
C LEU A 113 -7.02 -6.93 2.85
N MET A 114 -8.18 -6.37 2.48
CA MET A 114 -9.37 -6.34 3.33
C MET A 114 -9.88 -7.75 3.64
N GLY A 115 -9.94 -8.63 2.63
CA GLY A 115 -10.32 -10.03 2.81
C GLY A 115 -9.36 -10.82 3.72
N ARG A 116 -8.09 -10.41 3.77
CA ARG A 116 -7.08 -10.94 4.72
C ARG A 116 -7.08 -10.23 6.08
N GLY A 117 -8.02 -9.31 6.33
CA GLY A 117 -8.13 -8.57 7.59
C GLY A 117 -6.98 -7.57 7.83
N LYS A 118 -6.21 -7.23 6.80
CA LYS A 118 -5.09 -6.28 6.91
C LYS A 118 -5.61 -4.85 7.02
N ARG A 119 -4.87 -4.02 7.75
CA ARG A 119 -5.26 -2.64 8.00
C ARG A 119 -4.80 -1.74 6.87
N THR A 120 -5.74 -1.02 6.27
CA THR A 120 -5.49 -0.15 5.13
C THR A 120 -5.83 1.32 5.43
N LEU A 121 -5.07 2.22 4.80
CA LEU A 121 -5.42 3.62 4.62
C LEU A 121 -5.93 3.81 3.19
N LEU A 122 -7.02 4.55 3.04
CA LEU A 122 -7.50 4.99 1.73
C LEU A 122 -7.22 6.48 1.63
N LEU A 123 -6.36 6.85 0.68
CA LEU A 123 -6.06 8.23 0.32
C LEU A 123 -6.82 8.59 -0.95
N LYS A 124 -7.54 9.70 -0.92
CA LYS A 124 -8.32 10.22 -2.02
C LYS A 124 -7.83 11.61 -2.38
N GLU A 125 -7.59 11.90 -3.65
CA GLU A 125 -7.33 13.27 -4.08
C GLU A 125 -8.61 14.10 -3.89
N LYS A 126 -8.51 15.27 -3.26
CA LYS A 126 -9.67 16.11 -2.86
C LYS A 126 -10.71 16.36 -3.97
N ARG A 127 -10.26 16.49 -5.22
CA ARG A 127 -11.09 16.84 -6.39
C ARG A 127 -11.67 15.61 -7.08
N LEU A 128 -11.21 14.41 -6.74
CA LEU A 128 -11.88 13.19 -7.19
C LEU A 128 -13.33 13.20 -6.66
N PRO A 129 -14.34 12.93 -7.50
CA PRO A 129 -15.71 12.76 -7.03
C PRO A 129 -15.81 11.71 -5.92
N ASN A 130 -16.94 11.72 -5.19
CA ASN A 130 -17.15 10.74 -4.13
C ASN A 130 -17.00 9.32 -4.68
N LEU A 131 -16.09 8.56 -4.05
CA LEU A 131 -15.89 7.15 -4.34
C LEU A 131 -17.20 6.39 -4.08
N PRO A 132 -17.51 5.32 -4.85
CA PRO A 132 -18.73 4.54 -4.65
C PRO A 132 -18.67 3.94 -3.25
N SER A 133 -19.74 4.11 -2.47
CA SER A 133 -19.82 3.65 -1.08
C SER A 133 -19.43 2.19 -0.90
N ASP A 134 -19.69 1.37 -1.92
CA ASP A 134 -19.41 -0.07 -1.96
C ASP A 134 -17.91 -0.39 -2.09
N VAL A 135 -17.13 0.50 -2.72
CA VAL A 135 -15.67 0.37 -2.85
C VAL A 135 -14.98 0.82 -1.56
N VAL A 136 -15.51 1.85 -0.89
CA VAL A 136 -14.80 2.42 0.25
C VAL A 136 -15.11 1.66 1.53
N HIS A 137 -16.38 1.40 1.87
CA HIS A 137 -16.87 0.82 3.15
C HIS A 137 -16.19 1.37 4.45
N ARG A 138 -15.31 2.37 4.33
CA ARG A 138 -14.38 2.91 5.32
C ARG A 138 -14.28 4.41 5.09
N LEU A 139 -13.81 5.12 6.09
CA LEU A 139 -13.46 6.53 5.96
C LEU A 139 -12.16 6.63 5.15
N TYR A 140 -12.16 7.43 4.08
CA TYR A 140 -10.94 7.84 3.40
C TYR A 140 -10.39 9.14 4.01
N LYS A 141 -9.11 9.38 3.82
CA LYS A 141 -8.47 10.67 4.09
C LYS A 141 -8.14 11.36 2.77
N GLU A 142 -8.18 12.68 2.76
CA GLU A 142 -7.98 13.44 1.53
C GLU A 142 -6.58 14.06 1.45
N PHE A 143 -5.94 13.93 0.30
CA PHE A 143 -4.68 14.62 -0.03
C PHE A 143 -4.88 15.62 -1.17
N ASP A 144 -3.99 16.59 -1.29
CA ASP A 144 -4.08 17.67 -2.27
C ASP A 144 -2.99 17.56 -3.32
N ILE A 145 -3.36 17.45 -4.60
CA ILE A 145 -2.38 17.33 -5.68
C ILE A 145 -1.52 18.59 -5.87
N PHE A 146 -1.96 19.74 -5.34
CA PHE A 146 -1.17 20.98 -5.36
C PHE A 146 -0.32 21.18 -4.09
N ASP A 147 -0.44 20.29 -3.11
CA ASP A 147 0.34 20.29 -1.86
C ASP A 147 0.61 18.85 -1.41
N ILE A 148 1.17 18.05 -2.32
CA ILE A 148 1.28 16.59 -2.18
C ILE A 148 2.04 16.21 -0.90
N ALA A 149 3.24 16.77 -0.70
CA ALA A 149 4.12 16.38 0.39
C ALA A 149 3.49 16.64 1.76
N ASN A 150 3.05 17.88 2.03
CA ASN A 150 2.50 18.25 3.34
C ASN A 150 1.14 17.58 3.60
N SER A 151 0.29 17.46 2.57
CA SER A 151 -1.01 16.81 2.74
C SER A 151 -0.86 15.31 3.01
N ILE A 152 0.01 14.60 2.28
CA ILE A 152 0.27 13.19 2.52
C ILE A 152 0.92 12.97 3.90
N GLU A 153 1.92 13.78 4.26
CA GLU A 153 2.58 13.67 5.57
C GLU A 153 1.58 13.77 6.73
N ARG A 154 0.67 14.75 6.65
CA ARG A 154 -0.38 14.94 7.64
C ARG A 154 -1.32 13.74 7.73
N GLU A 155 -1.85 13.27 6.60
CA GLU A 155 -2.85 12.19 6.61
C GLU A 155 -2.24 10.83 6.98
N VAL A 156 -1.03 10.52 6.51
CA VAL A 156 -0.27 9.32 6.91
C VAL A 156 0.07 9.38 8.39
N GLY A 157 0.47 10.56 8.88
CA GLY A 157 0.76 10.76 10.28
C GLY A 157 -0.45 10.54 11.17
N GLN A 158 -1.58 11.17 10.84
CA GLN A 158 -2.84 10.94 11.53
C GLN A 158 -3.23 9.46 11.54
N TRP A 159 -3.05 8.75 10.42
CA TRP A 159 -3.37 7.34 10.35
C TRP A 159 -2.50 6.48 11.26
N ILE A 160 -1.19 6.70 11.29
CA ILE A 160 -0.28 5.91 12.15
C ILE A 160 -0.44 6.27 13.62
N ASP A 161 -0.43 7.56 13.93
CA ASP A 161 -0.32 8.06 15.30
C ASP A 161 -1.67 7.96 16.04
N VAL A 162 -2.80 8.14 15.32
CA VAL A 162 -4.14 8.19 15.92
C VAL A 162 -4.98 6.96 15.57
N ASP A 163 -5.06 6.58 14.29
CA ASP A 163 -5.96 5.50 13.88
C ASP A 163 -5.35 4.12 14.15
N LEU A 164 -4.04 3.96 13.92
CA LEU A 164 -3.30 2.73 14.22
C LEU A 164 -2.79 2.70 15.67
N LYS A 165 -2.49 3.87 16.25
CA LYS A 165 -1.90 4.03 17.60
C LYS A 165 -0.59 3.24 17.75
N LEU A 166 0.20 3.16 16.68
CA LEU A 166 1.49 2.47 16.74
C LEU A 166 2.49 3.33 17.50
N ARG A 167 3.31 2.68 18.33
CA ARG A 167 4.43 3.28 19.04
C ARG A 167 5.65 2.45 18.70
N PHE A 168 6.66 3.07 18.12
CA PHE A 168 7.89 2.43 17.68
C PHE A 168 9.06 2.81 18.57
#